data_AF-A0A661WCC2-F1
#
_entry.id   AF-A0A661WCC2-F1
#
_cell.length_a   1.000
_cell.length_b   1.000
_cell.length_c   1.000
_cell.angle_alpha   90.00
_cell.angle_beta   90.00
_cell.angle_gamma   90.00
#
_symmetry.space_group_name_H-M   'P 1'
#
loop_
_entity.id
_entity.type
_entity.pdbx_description
1 polymer ?
#
loop_
_entity_poly.entity_id
_entity_poly.type
_entity_poly.pdbx_seq_one_letter_code
_entity_poly.pdbx_strand_id
1 'polypeptide(L)'
;MKKFFNKWTRKFHRWIAVPTVIIIPLAVISKFTGSGAEHLPPQIEQFQSILMLLLVISGSYLYLIPYITKWARNRNKKIRQLTIE
;
A
#
# COMPACT_ATOMS: atom_id res chain seq x y z
N MET A 1 -8.02 -9.46 17.33
CA MET A 1 -7.28 -8.20 17.10
C MET A 1 -6.74 -8.03 15.66
N LYS A 2 -6.20 -9.05 14.96
CA LYS A 2 -5.66 -8.91 13.56
C LYS A 2 -6.65 -8.40 12.49
N LYS A 3 -7.95 -8.71 12.61
CA LYS A 3 -8.98 -8.25 11.64
C LYS A 3 -9.13 -6.73 11.60
N PHE A 4 -8.90 -6.05 12.73
CA PHE A 4 -9.04 -4.59 12.82
C PHE A 4 -7.89 -3.89 12.10
N PHE A 5 -6.65 -4.34 12.35
CA PHE A 5 -5.46 -3.87 11.63
C PHE A 5 -5.62 -4.06 10.11
N ASN A 6 -6.03 -5.24 9.62
CA ASN A 6 -6.23 -5.44 8.17
C ASN A 6 -7.22 -4.45 7.54
N LYS A 7 -8.32 -4.15 8.23
CA LYS A 7 -9.32 -3.17 7.73
C LYS A 7 -8.77 -1.76 7.80
N TRP A 8 -8.03 -1.43 8.85
CA TRP A 8 -7.41 -0.12 9.05
C TRP A 8 -6.30 0.13 8.01
N THR A 9 -5.39 -0.83 7.78
CA THR A 9 -4.32 -0.73 6.78
C THR A 9 -4.88 -0.53 5.38
N ARG A 10 -6.02 -1.16 5.04
CA ARG A 10 -6.73 -0.90 3.77
C ARG A 10 -7.21 0.53 3.63
N LYS A 11 -7.85 1.08 4.67
CA LYS A 11 -8.32 2.48 4.66
C LYS A 11 -7.14 3.44 4.61
N PHE A 12 -6.12 3.21 5.42
CA PHE A 12 -4.90 4.01 5.49
C PHE A 12 -4.13 4.02 4.15
N HIS A 13 -3.92 2.84 3.54
CA HIS A 13 -3.28 2.72 2.23
C HIS A 13 -4.06 3.48 1.15
N ARG A 14 -5.40 3.35 1.12
CA ARG A 14 -6.24 4.10 0.16
C ARG A 14 -6.22 5.60 0.41
N TRP A 15 -6.19 6.02 1.68
CA TRP A 15 -6.12 7.43 2.08
C TRP A 15 -4.81 8.09 1.66
N ILE A 16 -3.68 7.38 1.70
CA ILE A 16 -2.39 7.91 1.25
C ILE A 16 -2.22 7.75 -0.27
N ALA A 17 -2.77 6.70 -0.86
CA ALA A 17 -2.63 6.44 -2.30
C ALA A 17 -3.29 7.53 -3.14
N VAL A 18 -4.47 8.01 -2.73
CA VAL A 18 -5.22 9.05 -3.46
C VAL A 18 -4.40 10.35 -3.64
N PRO A 19 -3.90 11.00 -2.57
CA PRO A 19 -3.10 12.22 -2.72
C PRO A 19 -1.79 11.95 -3.48
N THR A 20 -1.11 10.82 -3.23
CA THR A 20 0.13 10.49 -3.95
C THR A 20 -0.09 10.32 -5.46
N VAL A 21 -1.19 9.65 -5.86
CA VAL A 21 -1.56 9.47 -7.28
C VAL A 21 -1.96 10.77 -7.96
N ILE A 22 -2.43 11.78 -7.22
CA ILE A 22 -2.75 13.10 -7.77
C ILE A 22 -1.47 13.94 -7.88
N ILE A 23 -0.63 13.93 -6.85
CA ILE A 23 0.61 14.72 -6.80
C ILE A 23 1.61 14.29 -7.89
N ILE A 24 1.77 12.97 -8.14
CA ILE A 24 2.75 12.48 -9.12
C ILE A 24 2.49 13.02 -10.54
N PRO A 25 1.29 12.87 -11.15
CA PRO A 25 0.99 13.44 -12.46
C PRO A 25 1.11 14.96 -12.49
N LEU A 26 0.67 15.66 -11.45
CA LEU A 26 0.82 17.12 -11.35
C LEU A 26 2.30 17.53 -11.38
N ALA A 27 3.14 16.85 -10.60
CA ALA A 27 4.58 17.09 -10.59
C ALA A 27 5.24 16.76 -11.93
N VAL A 28 4.83 15.65 -12.57
CA VAL A 28 5.34 15.24 -13.89
C VAL A 28 4.93 16.26 -14.96
N ILE A 29 3.65 16.65 -15.02
CA ILE A 29 3.15 17.65 -15.96
C ILE A 29 3.91 18.96 -15.75
N SER A 30 4.00 19.49 -14.52
CA SER A 30 4.76 20.71 -14.24
C SER A 30 6.23 20.64 -14.66
N LYS A 31 6.89 19.48 -14.53
CA LYS A 31 8.26 19.29 -15.05
C LYS A 31 8.32 19.30 -16.58
N PHE A 32 7.31 18.74 -17.25
CA PHE A 32 7.24 18.71 -18.71
C PHE A 32 6.85 20.06 -19.35
N THR A 33 6.02 20.88 -18.69
CA THR A 33 5.60 22.18 -19.23
C THR A 33 6.68 23.26 -19.14
N GLY A 34 7.85 22.98 -18.56
CA GLY A 34 8.99 23.91 -18.52
C GLY A 34 8.78 25.19 -17.69
N SER A 35 7.61 25.35 -17.06
CA SER A 35 7.34 26.42 -16.11
C SER A 35 8.07 26.12 -14.80
N GLY A 36 9.36 26.48 -14.77
CA GLY A 36 10.23 26.57 -13.60
C GLY A 36 9.65 25.94 -12.33
N ALA A 37 9.64 24.61 -12.26
CA ALA A 37 9.55 23.91 -10.99
C ALA A 37 10.88 24.09 -10.24
N GLU A 38 11.29 25.35 -10.07
CA GLU A 38 12.13 25.77 -8.99
C GLU A 38 11.33 25.47 -7.73
N HIS A 39 11.63 24.30 -7.16
CA HIS A 39 11.39 23.99 -5.77
C HIS A 39 9.90 23.83 -5.42
N LEU A 40 9.33 22.65 -5.75
CA LEU A 40 8.57 22.01 -4.68
C LEU A 40 9.50 22.00 -3.47
N PRO A 41 9.13 22.60 -2.32
CA PRO A 41 10.02 22.69 -1.19
C PRO A 41 10.63 21.32 -0.93
N PRO A 42 11.93 21.19 -0.63
CA PRO A 42 12.56 19.88 -0.41
C PRO A 42 11.82 19.05 0.65
N GLN A 43 11.10 19.72 1.56
CA GLN A 43 10.19 19.11 2.51
C GLN A 43 9.03 18.34 1.84
N ILE A 44 8.42 18.87 0.77
CA ILE A 44 7.33 18.22 0.03
C ILE A 44 7.85 17.03 -0.78
N GLU A 45 9.00 17.15 -1.42
CA GLU A 45 9.63 16.02 -2.12
C GLU A 45 10.00 14.90 -1.13
N GLN A 46 10.58 15.25 0.02
CA GLN A 46 10.91 14.29 1.07
C GLN A 46 9.65 13.64 1.66
N PHE A 47 8.59 14.43 1.91
CA PHE A 47 7.31 13.93 2.39
C PHE A 47 6.67 12.98 1.38
N GLN A 48 6.65 13.34 0.08
CA GLN A 48 6.17 12.48 -0.98
C GLN A 48 6.98 11.17 -1.07
N SER A 49 8.30 11.23 -0.96
CA SER A 49 9.17 10.05 -1.00
C SER A 49 8.89 9.10 0.19
N ILE A 50 8.75 9.64 1.40
CA ILE A 50 8.38 8.87 2.59
C ILE A 50 6.97 8.27 2.44
N LEU A 51 6.00 9.05 1.96
CA LEU A 51 4.64 8.57 1.70
C LEU A 51 4.64 7.44 0.67
N MET A 52 5.44 7.55 -0.38
CA MET A 52 5.59 6.54 -1.41
C MET A 52 6.21 5.25 -0.86
N LEU A 53 7.25 5.37 -0.02
CA LEU A 53 7.85 4.24 0.69
C LEU A 53 6.82 3.52 1.59
N LEU A 54 6.08 4.28 2.40
CA LEU A 54 4.99 3.73 3.21
C LEU A 54 3.91 3.07 2.35
N LEU A 55 3.60 3.63 1.17
CA LEU A 55 2.63 3.07 0.25
C LEU A 55 3.07 1.68 -0.23
N VAL A 56 4.34 1.56 -0.62
CA VAL A 56 4.93 0.29 -1.08
C VAL A 56 4.96 -0.73 0.04
N ILE A 57 5.42 -0.35 1.23
CA ILE A 57 5.49 -1.26 2.40
C ILE A 57 4.08 -1.73 2.78
N SER A 58 3.13 -0.80 2.90
CA SER A 58 1.74 -1.12 3.27
C SER A 58 1.03 -1.94 2.19
N GLY A 59 1.23 -1.62 0.90
CA GLY A 59 0.69 -2.37 -0.22
C GLY A 59 1.24 -3.79 -0.29
N SER A 60 2.55 -3.95 -0.09
CA SER A 60 3.22 -5.26 -0.06
C SER A 60 2.71 -6.13 1.10
N TYR A 61 2.57 -5.54 2.28
CA TYR A 61 1.99 -6.22 3.44
C TYR A 61 0.57 -6.71 3.14
N LEU A 62 -0.26 -5.84 2.56
CA LEU A 62 -1.64 -6.14 2.23
C LEU A 62 -1.77 -7.23 1.16
N TYR A 63 -0.85 -7.25 0.20
CA TYR A 63 -0.76 -8.27 -0.84
C TYR A 63 -0.38 -9.65 -0.26
N LEU A 64 0.44 -9.67 0.80
CA LEU A 64 0.90 -10.92 1.43
C LEU A 64 -0.17 -11.59 2.31
N ILE A 65 -1.09 -10.80 2.89
CA ILE A 65 -2.17 -11.30 3.75
C ILE A 65 -3.05 -12.38 3.11
N PRO A 66 -3.64 -12.18 1.91
CA PRO A 66 -4.47 -13.21 1.29
C PRO A 66 -3.67 -14.46 0.97
N TYR A 67 -2.38 -14.33 0.64
CA TYR A 67 -1.50 -15.48 0.37
C TYR A 67 -1.32 -16.36 1.61
N ILE A 68 -0.95 -15.74 2.75
CA ILE A 68 -0.80 -16.45 4.03
C ILE A 68 -2.14 -17.02 4.51
N THR A 69 -3.23 -16.27 4.34
CA THR A 69 -4.57 -16.71 4.76
C THR A 69 -5.08 -17.89 3.92
N LYS A 70 -4.80 -17.89 2.61
CA LYS A 70 -5.13 -19.01 1.71
C LYS A 70 -4.37 -20.27 2.10
N TRP A 71 -3.08 -20.13 2.40
CA TRP A 71 -2.25 -21.24 2.88
C TRP A 71 -2.74 -21.82 4.22
N ALA A 72 -3.08 -20.96 5.18
CA ALA A 72 -3.64 -21.38 6.47
C ALA A 72 -4.98 -22.11 6.34
N ARG A 73 -5.89 -21.65 5.46
CA ARG A 73 -7.19 -22.32 5.22
C ARG A 73 -7.02 -23.70 4.59
N ASN A 74 -6.09 -23.84 3.65
CA ASN A 74 -5.83 -25.13 3.01
C ASN A 74 -5.24 -26.16 4.00
N ARG A 75 -4.39 -25.71 4.94
CA ARG A 75 -3.85 -26.57 6.00
C ARG A 75 -4.95 -27.12 6.91
N ASN A 76 -5.90 -26.28 7.31
CA ASN A 76 -7.03 -26.70 8.15
C ASN A 76 -8.00 -27.64 7.42
N LYS A 77 -8.22 -27.46 6.11
CA LYS A 77 -9.00 -28.42 5.30
C LYS A 77 -8.32 -29.80 5.25
N LYS A 78 -7.00 -29.84 5.04
CA LYS A 78 -6.22 -31.08 4.98
C LYS A 78 -6.23 -31.83 6.32
N ILE A 79 -6.05 -31.12 7.44
CA ILE A 79 -6.11 -31.72 8.79
C ILE A 79 -7.50 -32.32 9.06
N ARG A 80 -8.58 -31.60 8.70
CA ARG A 80 -9.94 -32.08 8.93
C ARG A 80 -10.31 -33.30 8.08
N GLN A 81 -9.70 -33.47 6.90
CA GLN A 81 -9.88 -34.69 6.09
C GLN A 81 -9.18 -35.90 6.72
N LEU A 82 -7.97 -35.73 7.25
CA LEU A 82 -7.20 -36.79 7.92
C LEU A 82 -7.78 -37.26 9.27
N THR A 83 -8.76 -36.54 9.83
CA THR A 83 -9.45 -36.93 11.09
C THR A 83 -10.77 -37.67 10.83
N ILE A 84 -11.24 -37.71 9.58
CA ILE A 84 -12.52 -38.32 9.20
C ILE A 84 -12.32 -39.67 8.48
N GLU A 85 -11.10 -39.97 8.02
CA GLU A 85 -10.66 -41.32 7.59
C GLU A 85 -10.05 -42.11 8.75
#